data_AF-A0A7C0UBD6-F1
#
_entry.id   AF-A0A7C0UBD6-F1
#
_cell.length_a   1.000
_cell.length_b   1.000
_cell.length_c   1.000
_cell.angle_alpha   90.00
_cell.angle_beta   90.00
_cell.angle_gamma   90.00
#
_symmetry.space_group_name_H-M   'P 1'
#
loop_
_entity.id
_entity.type
_entity.pdbx_description
1 polymer ?
#
loop_
_entity_poly.entity_id
_entity_poly.type
_entity_poly.pdbx_seq_one_letter_code
_entity_poly.pdbx_strand_id
1 'polypeptide(L)' 'KNVAGVNVPQSLKDVMASAPKGKDIDKGIEIAGRMVRHICEEKMCHGVHIMAIGREELVPEIMAAAGLL' A
#
# COMPACT_ATOMS: atom_id res chain seq x y z
N LYS A 1 8.12 -3.70 14.36
CA LYS A 1 8.63 -2.50 15.06
C LYS A 1 8.05 -1.28 14.35
N ASN A 2 7.64 -0.24 15.08
CA ASN A 2 7.10 0.97 14.46
C ASN A 2 8.23 1.82 13.88
N VAL A 3 7.98 2.50 12.76
CA VAL A 3 8.89 3.53 12.23
C VAL A 3 8.69 4.80 13.07
N ALA A 4 9.79 5.38 13.55
CA ALA A 4 9.73 6.57 14.40
C ALA A 4 9.02 7.72 13.67
N GLY A 5 8.11 8.41 14.35
CA GLY A 5 7.33 9.51 13.79
C GLY A 5 6.16 9.08 12.88
N VAL A 6 5.97 7.80 12.61
CA VAL A 6 4.83 7.29 11.83
C VAL A 6 3.74 6.79 12.76
N ASN A 7 2.55 7.39 12.64
CA ASN A 7 1.34 6.87 13.25
C ASN A 7 0.54 6.08 12.20
N VAL A 8 0.23 4.82 12.52
CA VAL A 8 -0.68 4.01 11.68
C VAL A 8 -2.08 4.07 12.30
N PRO A 9 -3.08 4.61 11.57
CA PRO A 9 -4.48 4.64 12.02
C PRO A 9 -4.99 3.24 12.40
N GLN A 10 -5.86 3.19 13.42
CA GLN A 10 -6.42 1.92 13.90
C GLN A 10 -7.20 1.19 12.80
N SER A 11 -7.96 1.92 11.98
CA SER A 11 -8.70 1.37 10.85
C SER A 11 -7.80 0.59 9.87
N LEU A 12 -6.58 1.06 9.59
CA LEU A 12 -5.64 0.34 8.73
C LEU A 12 -5.06 -0.89 9.42
N LYS A 13 -4.79 -0.82 10.72
CA LYS A 13 -4.35 -1.99 11.50
C LYS A 13 -5.41 -3.08 11.51
N ASP A 14 -6.68 -2.71 11.67
CA ASP A 14 -7.79 -3.64 11.71
C ASP A 14 -7.96 -4.33 10.35
N VAL A 15 -7.87 -3.57 9.25
CA VAL A 15 -7.89 -4.14 7.89
C VAL A 15 -6.76 -5.15 7.70
N MET A 16 -5.54 -4.81 8.12
CA MET A 16 -4.42 -5.76 8.05
C MET A 16 -4.62 -6.99 8.95
N ALA A 17 -5.12 -6.83 10.17
CA ALA A 17 -5.35 -7.93 11.10
C ALA A 17 -6.47 -8.88 10.64
N SER A 18 -7.42 -8.37 9.85
CA SER A 18 -8.50 -9.16 9.25
C SER A 18 -8.07 -9.99 8.03
N ALA A 19 -6.83 -9.82 7.54
CA ALA A 19 -6.34 -10.59 6.40
C ALA A 19 -6.27 -12.09 6.74
N PRO A 20 -6.73 -12.98 5.83
CA PRO A 20 -6.56 -14.41 6.01
C PRO A 20 -5.09 -14.79 6.21
N LYS A 21 -4.82 -15.90 6.92
CA LYS A 21 -3.45 -16.40 7.11
C LYS A 21 -2.77 -16.60 5.75
N GLY A 22 -1.59 -16.00 5.58
CA GLY A 22 -0.80 -16.06 4.34
C GLY A 22 -1.22 -15.06 3.26
N LYS A 23 -2.16 -14.16 3.54
CA LYS A 23 -2.59 -13.07 2.63
C LYS A 23 -2.28 -11.67 3.15
N ASP A 24 -1.35 -11.56 4.07
CA ASP A 24 -0.85 -10.29 4.60
C ASP A 24 -0.18 -9.46 3.50
N ILE A 25 0.59 -10.10 2.61
CA ILE A 25 1.21 -9.43 1.45
C ILE A 25 0.15 -8.95 0.46
N ASP A 26 -0.76 -9.83 0.02
CA ASP A 26 -1.86 -9.47 -0.90
C ASP A 26 -2.66 -8.27 -0.36
N LYS A 27 -2.98 -8.28 0.93
CA LYS A 27 -3.71 -7.19 1.57
C LYS A 27 -2.89 -5.90 1.62
N GLY A 28 -1.57 -5.99 1.86
CA GLY A 28 -0.67 -4.84 1.79
C GLY A 28 -0.61 -4.22 0.39
N ILE A 29 -0.53 -5.05 -0.65
CA ILE A 29 -0.56 -4.62 -2.06
C ILE A 29 -1.88 -3.91 -2.38
N GLU A 30 -3.01 -4.47 -1.98
CA GLU A 30 -4.34 -3.86 -2.14
C GLU A 30 -4.41 -2.47 -1.48
N ILE A 31 -3.94 -2.36 -0.23
CA ILE A 31 -3.95 -1.08 0.51
C ILE A 31 -3.07 -0.04 -0.19
N ALA A 32 -1.85 -0.42 -0.56
CA ALA A 32 -0.90 0.47 -1.23
C ALA A 32 -1.44 0.93 -2.60
N GLY A 33 -1.93 -0.01 -3.41
CA GLY A 33 -2.52 0.28 -4.72
C GLY A 33 -3.72 1.23 -4.61
N ARG A 34 -4.63 1.00 -3.65
CA ARG A 34 -5.75 1.91 -3.39
C ARG A 34 -5.30 3.31 -3.01
N MET A 35 -4.25 3.43 -2.19
CA MET A 35 -3.71 4.75 -1.81
C MET A 35 -3.12 5.47 -3.02
N VAL A 36 -2.31 4.78 -3.84
CA VAL A 36 -1.73 5.35 -5.06
C VAL A 36 -2.82 5.79 -6.03
N ARG A 37 -3.82 4.94 -6.26
CA ARG A 37 -4.97 5.26 -7.11
C ARG A 37 -5.69 6.52 -6.63
N HIS A 38 -6.02 6.60 -5.34
CA HIS A 38 -6.70 7.77 -4.79
C HIS A 38 -5.88 9.06 -4.96
N ILE A 39 -4.57 9.01 -4.69
CA ILE A 39 -3.66 10.14 -4.90
C ILE A 39 -3.68 10.60 -6.36
N CYS A 40 -3.69 9.67 -7.31
CA CYS A 40 -3.73 9.96 -8.74
C CYS A 40 -5.09 10.49 -9.20
N GLU A 41 -6.19 9.87 -8.79
CA GLU A 41 -7.56 10.26 -9.16
C GLU A 41 -7.90 11.67 -8.64
N GLU A 42 -7.49 11.98 -7.41
CA GLU A 42 -7.69 13.29 -6.78
C GLU A 42 -6.63 14.34 -7.20
N LYS A 43 -5.69 13.96 -8.07
CA LYS A 43 -4.61 14.84 -8.57
C LYS A 43 -3.84 15.54 -7.44
N MET A 44 -3.59 14.84 -6.33
CA MET A 44 -2.95 15.43 -5.15
C MET A 44 -1.48 15.77 -5.40
N CYS A 45 -0.80 15.03 -6.29
CA CYS A 45 0.58 15.25 -6.68
C CYS A 45 0.88 14.68 -8.08
N HIS A 46 2.06 14.95 -8.61
CA HIS A 46 2.51 14.47 -9.93
C HIS A 46 2.91 12.99 -9.95
N GLY A 47 3.11 12.37 -8.79
CA GLY A 47 3.56 10.98 -8.69
C GLY A 47 3.84 10.53 -7.28
N VAL A 48 4.14 9.24 -7.12
CA VAL A 48 4.41 8.59 -5.85
C VAL A 48 5.80 7.96 -5.84
N HIS A 49 6.44 7.94 -4.68
CA HIS A 49 7.65 7.16 -4.43
C HIS A 49 7.29 5.96 -3.57
N ILE A 50 7.55 4.74 -4.05
CA ILE A 50 7.26 3.49 -3.34
C ILE A 50 8.55 2.97 -2.71
N MET A 51 8.57 2.89 -1.37
CA MET A 51 9.66 2.25 -0.63
C MET A 51 9.40 0.74 -0.54
N ALA A 52 9.99 -0.05 -1.43
CA ALA A 52 9.77 -1.50 -1.49
C ALA A 52 10.50 -2.30 -0.39
N ILE A 53 11.60 -1.76 0.15
CA ILE A 53 12.40 -2.34 1.25
C ILE A 53 12.68 -3.85 1.04
N GLY A 54 13.44 -4.18 0.00
CA GLY A 54 13.86 -5.57 -0.27
C GLY A 54 12.74 -6.46 -0.80
N ARG A 55 11.64 -5.87 -1.26
CA ARG A 55 10.51 -6.51 -1.96
C ARG A 55 10.18 -5.80 -3.26
N GLU A 56 11.21 -5.43 -4.02
CA GLU A 56 11.08 -4.70 -5.28
C GLU A 56 10.23 -5.45 -6.31
N GLU A 57 10.16 -6.77 -6.22
CA GLU A 57 9.32 -7.63 -7.05
C GLU A 57 7.82 -7.34 -6.92
N LEU A 58 7.37 -6.75 -5.81
CA LEU A 58 5.94 -6.45 -5.57
C LEU A 58 5.51 -5.10 -6.16
N VAL A 59 6.45 -4.26 -6.60
CA VAL A 59 6.13 -2.91 -7.13
C VAL A 59 5.19 -2.98 -8.34
N PRO A 60 5.39 -3.88 -9.34
CA PRO A 60 4.45 -4.01 -10.45
C PRO A 60 3.04 -4.39 -10.00
N GLU A 61 2.89 -5.24 -8.98
CA GLU A 61 1.58 -5.64 -8.47
C GLU A 61 0.86 -4.47 -7.78
N ILE A 62 1.59 -3.64 -7.03
CA ILE A 62 1.04 -2.41 -6.42
C ILE A 62 0.56 -1.46 -7.51
N MET A 63 1.35 -1.28 -8.58
CA MET A 63 1.02 -0.41 -9.71
C MET A 63 -0.20 -0.93 -10.50
N ALA A 64 -0.30 -2.25 -10.70
CA ALA A 64 -1.48 -2.88 -11.31
C ALA A 64 -2.73 -2.71 -10.43
N ALA A 65 -2.61 -2.91 -9.11
CA ALA A 65 -3.69 -2.65 -8.16
C ALA A 65 -4.14 -1.18 -8.12
N ALA A 66 -3.22 -0.25 -8.46
CA ALA A 66 -3.53 1.16 -8.63
C ALA A 66 -4.20 1.50 -9.97
N GLY A 67 -4.29 0.56 -10.91
CA GLY A 67 -4.83 0.77 -12.27
C GLY A 67 -3.88 1.55 -13.18
N LEU A 68 -2.57 1.48 -12.92
CA LEU A 68 -1.53 2.21 -13.66
C LEU A 68 -0.67 1.30 -14.55
N LEU A 69 -0.97 0.01 -14.61
CA LEU A 69 -0.37 -1.01 -15.48
C LEU A 69 -1.44 -1.95 -16.03
#